data_AF-A0A8J1U8V4-F1
#
_entry.id   AF-A0A8J1U8V4-F1
#
_cell.length_a   1.000
_cell.length_b   1.000
_cell.length_c   1.000
_cell.angle_alpha   90.00
_cell.angle_beta   90.00
_cell.angle_gamma   90.00
#
_symmetry.space_group_name_H-M   'P 1'
#
loop_
_entity.id
_entity.type
_entity.pdbx_description
1 polymer ?
#
loop_
_entity_poly.entity_id
_entity_poly.type
_entity_poly.pdbx_seq_one_letter_code
_entity_poly.pdbx_strand_id
1 'polypeptide(L)'
;MTLKHSIGYFWLLLMVGISEGGMHNLRELTGSIKLKGGTLNIGVKDSTSMTGEHPPREVTVKPFEIDIYPVTNWQYLHFIGQKKKFIPLSTSRGWSYVFKKDIMKDPNRITDKSIPSQPWWSPVRGTTWETPEGPGSSMKMDHPVVHVSFEEAKLYCKWKGKRLPTENEWEFAVRGGLRSKAFPWGDHYKPNRMNAWQGSFPLKNTESDGYYTTSPVDAFPPQNDFGLYDMIGNVWEWTDSVYEARGDRHRSRMAQGKGRKHVLKGGSFIDIRDGLHGLEDSSVLTLPVRCASRLGMYGNVTTNTIGFRCASPIQVIATSTLAPPTGPRFHKLSETFEYKEQKRREEELRFKNDGEDLFDIEDGVDIEDLVSFSKHNLTLGNSKRDEL
;
A
#
# COMPACT_ATOMS: atom_id res chain seq x y z
N MET A 1 -33.17 -4.11 7.21
CA MET A 1 -33.26 -2.98 6.24
C MET A 1 -32.74 -3.42 4.87
N THR A 2 -33.17 -4.58 4.36
CA THR A 2 -32.22 -5.50 3.68
C THR A 2 -32.74 -6.25 2.45
N LEU A 3 -33.93 -5.93 1.92
CA LEU A 3 -34.47 -6.62 0.73
C LEU A 3 -34.51 -5.73 -0.53
N LYS A 4 -34.96 -4.47 -0.41
CA LYS A 4 -35.11 -3.56 -1.57
C LYS A 4 -33.79 -3.10 -2.23
N HIS A 5 -32.65 -3.20 -1.54
CA HIS A 5 -31.33 -2.88 -2.13
C HIS A 5 -30.76 -4.03 -2.99
N SER A 6 -31.17 -5.28 -2.75
CA SER A 6 -30.64 -6.44 -3.50
C SER A 6 -31.14 -6.47 -4.94
N ILE A 7 -32.42 -6.17 -5.15
CA ILE A 7 -33.09 -6.28 -6.47
C ILE A 7 -32.49 -5.32 -7.50
N GLY A 8 -32.24 -4.05 -7.13
CA GLY A 8 -31.61 -3.08 -8.04
C GLY A 8 -30.16 -3.40 -8.37
N TYR A 9 -29.44 -4.06 -7.44
CA TYR A 9 -28.07 -4.50 -7.66
C TYR A 9 -28.03 -5.69 -8.64
N PHE A 10 -28.95 -6.64 -8.51
CA PHE A 10 -29.06 -7.82 -9.37
C PHE A 10 -29.41 -7.45 -10.82
N TRP A 11 -30.29 -6.48 -11.04
CA TRP A 11 -30.62 -5.98 -12.38
C TRP A 11 -29.45 -5.25 -13.07
N LEU A 12 -28.62 -4.52 -12.31
CA LEU A 12 -27.41 -3.90 -12.86
C LEU A 12 -26.37 -4.96 -13.24
N LEU A 13 -26.24 -6.04 -12.46
CA LEU A 13 -25.32 -7.15 -12.74
C LEU A 13 -25.72 -7.94 -14.00
N LEU A 14 -27.02 -8.18 -14.21
CA LEU A 14 -27.55 -8.77 -15.45
C LEU A 14 -27.25 -7.91 -16.69
N MET A 15 -27.29 -6.58 -16.58
CA MET A 15 -26.93 -5.67 -17.68
C MET A 15 -25.42 -5.66 -18.01
N VAL A 16 -24.55 -6.10 -17.09
CA VAL A 16 -23.09 -6.14 -17.27
C VAL A 16 -22.57 -7.58 -17.48
N GLY A 17 -23.44 -8.59 -17.42
CA GLY A 17 -23.11 -9.98 -17.76
C GLY A 17 -22.20 -10.72 -16.77
N ILE A 18 -22.15 -10.30 -15.50
CA ILE A 18 -21.22 -10.84 -14.49
C ILE A 18 -21.85 -12.03 -13.77
N SER A 19 -21.18 -13.18 -13.78
CA SER A 19 -21.58 -14.37 -13.03
C SER A 19 -21.27 -14.25 -11.52
N GLU A 20 -21.90 -15.07 -10.68
CA GLU A 20 -21.61 -15.08 -9.24
C GLU A 20 -20.13 -15.37 -8.95
N GLY A 21 -19.51 -16.30 -9.68
CA GLY A 21 -18.06 -16.57 -9.60
C GLY A 21 -17.20 -15.35 -9.95
N GLY A 22 -17.55 -14.60 -11.00
CA GLY A 22 -16.88 -13.34 -11.33
C GLY A 22 -17.03 -12.28 -10.23
N MET A 23 -18.19 -12.22 -9.55
CA MET A 23 -18.41 -11.34 -8.41
C MET A 23 -17.62 -11.77 -7.16
N HIS A 24 -17.34 -13.06 -6.97
CA HIS A 24 -16.45 -13.54 -5.92
C HIS A 24 -15.02 -13.05 -6.14
N ASN A 25 -14.46 -13.26 -7.34
CA ASN A 25 -13.11 -12.78 -7.68
C ASN A 25 -12.98 -11.24 -7.50
N LEU A 26 -13.98 -10.45 -7.93
CA LEU A 26 -13.98 -8.99 -7.75
C LEU A 26 -13.97 -8.53 -6.28
N ARG A 27 -14.44 -9.37 -5.33
CA ARG A 27 -14.35 -9.10 -3.88
C ARG A 27 -12.98 -9.45 -3.31
N GLU A 28 -12.26 -10.39 -3.92
CA GLU A 28 -10.88 -10.76 -3.55
C GLU A 28 -9.86 -9.71 -4.02
N LEU A 29 -10.21 -8.90 -5.03
CA LEU A 29 -9.51 -7.65 -5.38
C LEU A 29 -9.77 -6.53 -4.36
N THR A 30 -9.68 -6.86 -3.07
CA THR A 30 -9.75 -5.93 -1.94
C THR A 30 -8.71 -6.34 -0.88
N GLY A 31 -8.19 -5.36 -0.14
CA GLY A 31 -7.26 -5.64 0.95
C GLY A 31 -6.19 -4.57 1.07
N SER A 32 -5.52 -4.57 2.23
CA SER A 32 -4.45 -3.64 2.54
C SER A 32 -3.40 -4.29 3.43
N ILE A 33 -2.13 -3.89 3.25
CA ILE A 33 -1.00 -4.39 4.03
C ILE A 33 -0.52 -3.34 5.03
N LYS A 34 -0.20 -3.81 6.24
CA LYS A 34 0.38 -3.02 7.32
C LYS A 34 1.90 -2.98 7.20
N LEU A 35 2.43 -1.80 6.89
CA LEU A 35 3.86 -1.55 6.78
C LEU A 35 4.37 -0.88 8.07
N LYS A 36 5.51 -1.35 8.59
CA LYS A 36 6.13 -0.81 9.82
C LYS A 36 6.69 0.61 9.64
N GLY A 37 6.74 1.12 8.41
CA GLY A 37 7.48 2.35 8.10
C GLY A 37 8.98 2.16 8.33
N GLY A 38 9.69 3.28 8.50
CA GLY A 38 11.14 3.33 8.65
C GLY A 38 11.78 4.39 7.75
N THR A 39 13.11 4.39 7.71
CA THR A 39 13.91 5.39 7.00
C THR A 39 14.49 4.83 5.71
N LEU A 40 14.34 5.54 4.60
CA LEU A 40 14.91 5.20 3.30
C LEU A 40 15.28 6.44 2.47
N ASN A 41 16.14 6.25 1.48
CA ASN A 41 16.40 7.25 0.45
C ASN A 41 15.35 7.15 -0.67
N ILE A 42 14.55 8.21 -0.80
CA ILE A 42 13.53 8.44 -1.82
C ILE A 42 14.14 9.28 -2.96
N GLY A 43 13.72 9.04 -4.20
CA GLY A 43 14.26 9.69 -5.40
C GLY A 43 15.38 8.92 -6.11
N VAL A 44 16.11 9.60 -7.01
CA VAL A 44 17.20 9.05 -7.85
C VAL A 44 18.44 9.94 -7.87
N LYS A 45 19.61 9.32 -8.06
CA LYS A 45 20.89 10.03 -8.18
C LYS A 45 21.01 10.80 -9.50
N ASP A 46 20.39 10.32 -10.56
CA ASP A 46 20.41 10.91 -11.90
C ASP A 46 19.93 12.37 -11.89
N SER A 47 20.86 13.29 -12.12
CA SER A 47 20.61 14.74 -12.15
C SER A 47 19.87 15.22 -13.39
N THR A 48 19.68 14.38 -14.42
CA THR A 48 18.93 14.74 -15.63
C THR A 48 17.40 14.64 -15.43
N SER A 49 16.94 14.00 -14.36
CA SER A 49 15.53 13.91 -13.98
C SER A 49 14.84 15.29 -13.82
N MET A 50 14.03 15.67 -14.81
CA MET A 50 13.33 16.97 -14.85
C MET A 50 12.09 17.06 -13.93
N THR A 51 11.57 15.93 -13.45
CA THR A 51 10.38 15.79 -12.58
C THR A 51 10.67 16.02 -11.08
N GLY A 52 11.91 16.44 -10.76
CA GLY A 52 12.33 16.73 -9.38
C GLY A 52 12.43 15.49 -8.49
N GLU A 53 12.80 14.35 -9.06
CA GLU A 53 13.10 13.09 -8.35
C GLU A 53 14.55 13.05 -7.86
N HIS A 54 15.40 13.93 -8.38
CA HIS A 54 16.75 14.21 -7.90
C HIS A 54 16.77 15.52 -7.07
N PRO A 55 17.59 15.61 -6.01
CA PRO A 55 18.49 14.57 -5.50
C PRO A 55 17.75 13.53 -4.66
N PRO A 56 18.37 12.36 -4.38
CA PRO A 56 17.85 11.46 -3.36
C PRO A 56 17.78 12.18 -2.02
N ARG A 57 16.70 11.95 -1.28
CA ARG A 57 16.47 12.51 0.06
C ARG A 57 16.16 11.39 1.03
N GLU A 58 16.77 11.44 2.21
CA GLU A 58 16.41 10.55 3.30
C GLU A 58 15.05 10.95 3.86
N VAL A 59 14.19 9.97 4.09
CA VAL A 59 12.81 10.18 4.56
C VAL A 59 12.46 9.09 5.55
N THR A 60 11.88 9.49 6.69
CA THR A 60 11.29 8.59 7.67
C THR A 60 9.78 8.57 7.52
N VAL A 61 9.22 7.39 7.25
CA VAL A 61 7.77 7.13 7.16
C VAL A 61 7.31 6.44 8.44
N LYS A 62 6.19 6.88 9.02
CA LYS A 62 5.57 6.25 10.20
C LYS A 62 4.86 4.94 9.82
N PRO A 63 4.56 4.03 10.76
CA PRO A 63 3.72 2.87 10.48
C PRO A 63 2.38 3.25 9.84
N PHE A 64 2.06 2.61 8.71
CA PHE A 64 0.87 2.90 7.91
C PHE A 64 0.40 1.65 7.19
N GLU A 65 -0.84 1.68 6.76
CA GLU A 65 -1.48 0.66 5.96
C GLU A 65 -1.76 1.21 4.55
N ILE A 66 -1.59 0.40 3.51
CA ILE A 66 -1.84 0.80 2.12
C ILE A 66 -2.56 -0.32 1.36
N ASP A 67 -3.47 0.05 0.45
CA ASP A 67 -4.20 -0.90 -0.37
C ASP A 67 -3.26 -1.70 -1.29
N ILE A 68 -3.54 -3.00 -1.42
CA ILE A 68 -2.73 -3.94 -2.21
C ILE A 68 -2.84 -3.65 -3.72
N TYR A 69 -4.02 -3.20 -4.14
CA TYR A 69 -4.40 -2.89 -5.51
C TYR A 69 -4.81 -1.41 -5.65
N PRO A 70 -4.75 -0.81 -6.85
CA PRO A 70 -5.53 0.38 -7.19
C PRO A 70 -7.04 0.16 -6.94
N VAL A 71 -7.78 1.25 -6.73
CA VAL A 71 -9.25 1.19 -6.60
C VAL A 71 -9.86 0.76 -7.93
N THR A 72 -10.63 -0.32 -7.94
CA THR A 72 -11.24 -0.87 -9.16
C THR A 72 -12.56 -0.17 -9.53
N ASN A 73 -13.00 -0.31 -10.79
CA ASN A 73 -14.29 0.18 -11.23
C ASN A 73 -15.47 -0.42 -10.43
N TRP A 74 -15.39 -1.70 -10.05
CA TRP A 74 -16.41 -2.33 -9.16
C TRP A 74 -16.50 -1.63 -7.80
N GLN A 75 -15.34 -1.37 -7.19
CA GLN A 75 -15.25 -0.68 -5.91
C GLN A 75 -15.79 0.76 -6.00
N TYR A 76 -15.47 1.49 -7.06
CA TYR A 76 -15.90 2.86 -7.28
C TYR A 76 -17.41 2.95 -7.61
N LEU A 77 -17.95 2.03 -8.42
CA LEU A 77 -19.39 1.91 -8.68
C LEU A 77 -20.18 1.76 -7.37
N HIS A 78 -19.72 0.91 -6.45
CA HIS A 78 -20.36 0.76 -5.14
C HIS A 78 -20.31 2.06 -4.31
N PHE A 79 -19.22 2.82 -4.36
CA PHE A 79 -19.13 4.15 -3.74
C PHE A 79 -20.14 5.13 -4.34
N ILE A 80 -20.23 5.25 -5.67
CA ILE A 80 -21.19 6.13 -6.35
C ILE A 80 -22.64 5.74 -6.01
N GLY A 81 -22.97 4.44 -6.03
CA GLY A 81 -24.30 3.94 -5.67
C GLY A 81 -24.75 4.29 -4.25
N GLN A 82 -23.80 4.43 -3.30
CA GLN A 82 -24.10 4.91 -1.94
C GLN A 82 -24.13 6.44 -1.83
N LYS A 83 -23.52 7.19 -2.75
CA LYS A 83 -23.41 8.65 -2.74
C LYS A 83 -24.41 9.31 -3.70
N LYS A 84 -25.71 9.08 -3.49
CA LYS A 84 -26.84 9.53 -4.35
C LYS A 84 -26.92 11.03 -4.76
N LYS A 85 -26.09 11.91 -4.20
CA LYS A 85 -26.00 13.35 -4.55
C LYS A 85 -24.64 13.76 -5.11
N PHE A 86 -23.72 12.82 -5.27
CA PHE A 86 -22.37 13.06 -5.78
C PHE A 86 -22.33 12.77 -7.29
N ILE A 87 -21.79 13.71 -8.05
CA ILE A 87 -21.60 13.58 -9.50
C ILE A 87 -20.09 13.69 -9.76
N PRO A 88 -19.43 12.64 -10.28
CA PRO A 88 -18.02 12.68 -10.69
C PRO A 88 -17.69 13.86 -11.61
N LEU A 89 -16.47 14.39 -11.56
CA LEU A 89 -16.11 15.61 -12.29
C LEU A 89 -16.21 15.42 -13.80
N SER A 90 -15.81 14.25 -14.31
CA SER A 90 -15.91 13.89 -15.73
C SER A 90 -17.38 13.82 -16.20
N THR A 91 -18.27 13.25 -15.38
CA THR A 91 -19.72 13.21 -15.63
C THR A 91 -20.34 14.61 -15.59
N SER A 92 -20.07 15.41 -14.56
CA SER A 92 -20.59 16.76 -14.38
C SER A 92 -20.15 17.72 -15.50
N ARG A 93 -18.89 17.60 -15.92
CA ARG A 93 -18.31 18.38 -17.03
C ARG A 93 -18.72 17.84 -18.42
N GLY A 94 -19.22 16.61 -18.48
CA GLY A 94 -19.62 15.93 -19.73
C GLY A 94 -18.46 15.56 -20.66
N TRP A 95 -17.19 15.66 -20.23
CA TRP A 95 -16.02 15.28 -21.02
C TRP A 95 -14.77 15.01 -20.15
N SER A 96 -13.84 14.24 -20.70
CA SER A 96 -12.52 13.99 -20.11
C SER A 96 -11.45 13.82 -21.21
N TYR A 97 -10.17 13.79 -20.82
CA TYR A 97 -9.07 13.55 -21.77
C TYR A 97 -8.87 12.05 -21.98
N VAL A 98 -8.73 11.64 -23.23
CA VAL A 98 -8.50 10.25 -23.62
C VAL A 98 -7.23 10.17 -24.45
N PHE A 99 -6.34 9.25 -24.09
CA PHE A 99 -5.32 8.71 -24.97
C PHE A 99 -5.87 7.43 -25.60
N LYS A 100 -6.08 7.41 -26.93
CA LYS A 100 -6.43 6.22 -27.71
C LYS A 100 -6.18 6.45 -29.19
N LYS A 101 -5.46 5.54 -29.85
CA LYS A 101 -5.05 5.64 -31.27
C LYS A 101 -6.20 5.89 -32.24
N ASP A 102 -7.35 5.25 -32.06
CA ASP A 102 -8.49 5.43 -32.97
C ASP A 102 -9.12 6.82 -32.85
N ILE A 103 -9.09 7.42 -31.66
CA ILE A 103 -9.57 8.79 -31.41
C ILE A 103 -8.58 9.80 -31.98
N MET A 104 -7.27 9.56 -31.83
CA MET A 104 -6.22 10.40 -32.43
C MET A 104 -6.29 10.40 -33.97
N LYS A 105 -6.74 9.30 -34.58
CA LYS A 105 -6.88 9.15 -36.04
C LYS A 105 -8.19 9.71 -36.61
N ASP A 106 -9.19 9.97 -35.79
CA ASP A 106 -10.52 10.43 -36.22
C ASP A 106 -10.84 11.79 -35.58
N PRO A 107 -10.48 12.92 -36.25
CA PRO A 107 -10.76 14.27 -35.75
C PRO A 107 -12.25 14.58 -35.55
N ASN A 108 -13.17 13.74 -36.05
CA ASN A 108 -14.61 13.90 -35.81
C ASN A 108 -15.04 13.31 -34.45
N ARG A 109 -14.23 12.42 -33.85
CA ARG A 109 -14.36 11.98 -32.44
C ARG A 109 -13.82 13.00 -31.45
N ILE A 110 -13.07 14.01 -31.91
CA ILE A 110 -12.77 15.20 -31.11
C ILE A 110 -14.03 16.09 -31.12
N THR A 111 -14.95 15.73 -30.24
CA THR A 111 -16.30 16.32 -30.09
C THR A 111 -16.30 17.79 -29.65
N ASP A 112 -15.15 18.34 -29.24
CA ASP A 112 -15.01 19.75 -28.90
C ASP A 112 -13.66 20.32 -29.35
N LYS A 113 -13.66 20.94 -30.54
CA LYS A 113 -12.47 21.56 -31.14
C LYS A 113 -12.07 22.89 -30.47
N SER A 114 -12.85 23.41 -29.52
CA SER A 114 -12.49 24.59 -28.73
C SER A 114 -11.53 24.27 -27.58
N ILE A 115 -11.45 22.98 -27.18
CA ILE A 115 -10.56 22.51 -26.14
C ILE A 115 -9.26 22.04 -26.82
N PRO A 116 -8.09 22.65 -26.56
CA PRO A 116 -6.87 22.30 -27.27
C PRO A 116 -6.43 20.87 -26.98
N SER A 117 -6.43 20.01 -28.01
CA SER A 117 -5.76 18.72 -27.96
C SER A 117 -4.25 18.90 -27.78
N GLN A 118 -3.64 18.14 -26.88
CA GLN A 118 -2.18 17.92 -26.94
C GLN A 118 -1.90 16.83 -28.00
N PRO A 119 -0.66 16.64 -28.48
CA PRO A 119 -0.39 15.83 -29.68
C PRO A 119 -0.91 14.38 -29.66
N TRP A 120 -1.18 13.80 -28.48
CA TRP A 120 -1.83 12.50 -28.30
C TRP A 120 -2.93 12.49 -27.21
N TRP A 121 -3.38 13.66 -26.74
CA TRP A 121 -4.47 13.77 -25.77
C TRP A 121 -5.66 14.49 -26.39
N SER A 122 -6.76 13.76 -26.56
CA SER A 122 -8.01 14.29 -27.12
C SER A 122 -9.01 14.58 -26.00
N PRO A 123 -9.62 15.77 -25.95
CA PRO A 123 -10.80 16.03 -25.11
C PRO A 123 -12.04 15.44 -25.77
N VAL A 124 -12.70 14.49 -25.10
CA VAL A 124 -13.81 13.70 -25.68
C VAL A 124 -15.04 13.80 -24.78
N ARG A 125 -16.14 14.33 -25.33
CA ARG A 125 -17.46 14.44 -24.69
C ARG A 125 -18.10 13.06 -24.53
N GLY A 126 -18.87 12.91 -23.46
CA GLY A 126 -19.44 11.62 -23.05
C GLY A 126 -18.41 10.63 -22.51
N THR A 127 -17.17 11.06 -22.25
CA THR A 127 -16.15 10.27 -21.54
C THR A 127 -16.26 10.52 -20.04
N THR A 128 -16.56 9.47 -19.30
CA THR A 128 -16.58 9.43 -17.83
C THR A 128 -15.79 8.22 -17.33
N TRP A 129 -15.79 8.00 -16.03
CA TRP A 129 -15.28 6.75 -15.44
C TRP A 129 -16.06 5.50 -15.92
N GLU A 130 -17.32 5.65 -16.36
CA GLU A 130 -18.16 4.56 -16.90
C GLU A 130 -17.87 4.27 -18.37
N THR A 131 -17.37 5.27 -19.11
CA THR A 131 -17.12 5.26 -20.57
C THR A 131 -15.69 5.72 -20.89
N PRO A 132 -14.66 4.98 -20.43
CA PRO A 132 -13.28 5.48 -20.37
C PRO A 132 -12.58 5.68 -21.74
N GLU A 133 -13.12 5.11 -22.82
CA GLU A 133 -12.68 5.38 -24.19
C GLU A 133 -13.69 6.21 -25.00
N GLY A 134 -14.60 6.90 -24.32
CA GLY A 134 -15.64 7.75 -24.91
C GLY A 134 -16.95 7.02 -25.23
N PRO A 135 -17.89 7.68 -25.95
CA PRO A 135 -19.22 7.13 -26.22
C PRO A 135 -19.18 5.74 -26.88
N GLY A 136 -19.94 4.79 -26.33
CA GLY A 136 -19.97 3.40 -26.78
C GLY A 136 -18.88 2.49 -26.20
N SER A 137 -17.94 3.02 -25.42
CA SER A 137 -17.09 2.21 -24.53
C SER A 137 -17.79 1.89 -23.21
N SER A 138 -17.24 0.96 -22.43
CA SER A 138 -17.67 0.65 -21.08
C SER A 138 -16.49 0.29 -20.19
N MET A 139 -16.57 0.68 -18.92
CA MET A 139 -15.61 0.29 -17.88
C MET A 139 -15.59 -1.23 -17.65
N LYS A 140 -14.42 -1.75 -17.26
CA LYS A 140 -14.21 -3.15 -16.86
C LYS A 140 -14.03 -3.22 -15.34
N MET A 141 -14.75 -4.11 -14.68
CA MET A 141 -14.95 -4.07 -13.22
C MET A 141 -13.69 -4.28 -12.37
N ASP A 142 -12.77 -5.09 -12.88
CA ASP A 142 -11.47 -5.51 -12.35
C ASP A 142 -10.31 -4.56 -12.74
N HIS A 143 -10.51 -3.70 -13.74
CA HIS A 143 -9.56 -2.64 -14.09
C HIS A 143 -9.61 -1.50 -13.04
N PRO A 144 -8.52 -0.71 -12.90
CA PRO A 144 -8.53 0.49 -12.07
C PRO A 144 -9.57 1.50 -12.56
N VAL A 145 -10.16 2.24 -11.62
CA VAL A 145 -11.02 3.37 -11.96
C VAL A 145 -10.18 4.54 -12.48
N VAL A 146 -10.63 5.12 -13.59
CA VAL A 146 -9.98 6.25 -14.27
C VAL A 146 -10.97 7.39 -14.52
N HIS A 147 -10.50 8.52 -15.07
CA HIS A 147 -11.25 9.77 -15.19
C HIS A 147 -11.72 10.38 -13.85
N VAL A 148 -11.01 10.06 -12.77
CA VAL A 148 -11.28 10.52 -11.40
C VAL A 148 -10.37 11.68 -11.01
N SER A 149 -10.96 12.74 -10.46
CA SER A 149 -10.20 13.88 -9.92
C SER A 149 -9.54 13.56 -8.58
N PHE A 150 -8.62 14.42 -8.16
CA PHE A 150 -7.98 14.34 -6.84
C PHE A 150 -9.01 14.38 -5.69
N GLU A 151 -10.03 15.23 -5.81
CA GLU A 151 -11.10 15.35 -4.80
C GLU A 151 -12.04 14.13 -4.80
N GLU A 152 -12.31 13.53 -5.96
CA GLU A 152 -13.02 12.23 -6.04
C GLU A 152 -12.26 11.12 -5.33
N ALA A 153 -10.94 11.01 -5.59
CA ALA A 153 -10.07 10.04 -4.96
C ALA A 153 -10.04 10.20 -3.43
N LYS A 154 -9.94 11.44 -2.93
CA LYS A 154 -10.02 11.75 -1.50
C LYS A 154 -11.39 11.44 -0.90
N LEU A 155 -12.48 11.76 -1.60
CA LEU A 155 -13.83 11.50 -1.12
C LEU A 155 -14.12 9.99 -1.04
N TYR A 156 -13.63 9.22 -2.01
CA TYR A 156 -13.68 7.76 -1.99
C TYR A 156 -12.93 7.22 -0.77
N CYS A 157 -11.65 7.58 -0.61
CA CYS A 157 -10.85 7.05 0.51
C CYS A 157 -11.48 7.44 1.86
N LYS A 158 -11.96 8.68 2.00
CA LYS A 158 -12.67 9.12 3.21
C LYS A 158 -13.95 8.32 3.46
N TRP A 159 -14.72 7.94 2.43
CA TRP A 159 -15.88 7.06 2.58
C TRP A 159 -15.49 5.64 3.03
N LYS A 160 -14.32 5.13 2.63
CA LYS A 160 -13.73 3.88 3.15
C LYS A 160 -13.14 4.00 4.57
N GLY A 161 -13.16 5.18 5.21
CA GLY A 161 -12.47 5.43 6.47
C GLY A 161 -10.94 5.56 6.35
N LYS A 162 -10.44 5.74 5.13
CA LYS A 162 -9.03 5.86 4.74
C LYS A 162 -8.73 7.29 4.24
N ARG A 163 -7.53 7.50 3.71
CA ARG A 163 -7.06 8.70 3.01
C ARG A 163 -6.26 8.28 1.76
N LEU A 164 -5.78 9.25 0.97
CA LEU A 164 -4.71 8.95 0.02
C LEU A 164 -3.37 8.72 0.74
N PRO A 165 -2.46 7.90 0.19
CA PRO A 165 -1.07 7.88 0.64
C PRO A 165 -0.40 9.24 0.39
N THR A 166 0.62 9.56 1.17
CA THR A 166 1.59 10.61 0.80
C THR A 166 2.56 10.07 -0.26
N GLU A 167 3.21 10.95 -1.02
CA GLU A 167 4.30 10.59 -1.95
C GLU A 167 5.35 9.69 -1.28
N ASN A 168 5.70 10.00 -0.02
CA ASN A 168 6.72 9.29 0.74
C ASN A 168 6.27 7.88 1.14
N GLU A 169 5.02 7.73 1.60
CA GLU A 169 4.43 6.42 1.92
C GLU A 169 4.29 5.55 0.67
N TRP A 170 3.85 6.16 -0.43
CA TRP A 170 3.73 5.48 -1.71
C TRP A 170 5.09 4.97 -2.19
N GLU A 171 6.14 5.81 -2.16
CA GLU A 171 7.48 5.39 -2.58
C GLU A 171 8.18 4.46 -1.58
N PHE A 172 7.81 4.52 -0.28
CA PHE A 172 8.20 3.48 0.68
C PHE A 172 7.60 2.13 0.30
N ALA A 173 6.30 2.10 0.00
CA ALA A 173 5.55 0.90 -0.32
C ALA A 173 6.05 0.24 -1.62
N VAL A 174 6.17 1.00 -2.71
CA VAL A 174 6.58 0.48 -4.03
C VAL A 174 7.98 -0.15 -4.00
N ARG A 175 8.87 0.34 -3.15
CA ARG A 175 10.26 -0.14 -3.05
C ARG A 175 10.39 -1.50 -2.36
N GLY A 176 9.37 -1.98 -1.64
CA GLY A 176 9.37 -3.35 -1.10
C GLY A 176 10.49 -3.66 -0.12
N GLY A 177 11.06 -2.66 0.55
CA GLY A 177 12.28 -2.81 1.37
C GLY A 177 13.60 -2.71 0.60
N LEU A 178 13.59 -2.72 -0.74
CA LEU A 178 14.79 -2.55 -1.56
C LEU A 178 15.27 -1.09 -1.55
N ARG A 179 16.58 -0.88 -1.33
CA ARG A 179 17.20 0.44 -1.25
C ARG A 179 17.71 0.90 -2.61
N SER A 180 17.34 2.13 -3.00
CA SER A 180 17.84 2.83 -4.19
C SER A 180 17.69 2.09 -5.53
N LYS A 181 16.77 1.12 -5.62
CA LYS A 181 16.47 0.39 -6.85
C LYS A 181 15.56 1.19 -7.79
N ALA A 182 15.70 0.94 -9.09
CA ALA A 182 14.84 1.53 -10.12
C ALA A 182 13.43 0.93 -10.07
N PHE A 183 13.30 -0.39 -10.07
CA PHE A 183 12.04 -1.12 -10.07
C PHE A 183 11.75 -1.76 -8.69
N PRO A 184 10.49 -2.10 -8.40
CA PRO A 184 10.08 -2.82 -7.17
C PRO A 184 10.80 -4.15 -6.95
N TRP A 185 11.38 -4.72 -8.01
CA TRP A 185 12.04 -6.02 -8.06
C TRP A 185 13.55 -5.96 -8.39
N GLY A 186 14.17 -4.78 -8.33
CA GLY A 186 15.61 -4.58 -8.60
C GLY A 186 15.91 -3.46 -9.60
N ASP A 187 17.11 -3.48 -10.20
CA ASP A 187 17.56 -2.41 -11.12
C ASP A 187 17.23 -2.65 -12.60
N HIS A 188 16.90 -3.89 -12.97
CA HIS A 188 16.64 -4.26 -14.36
C HIS A 188 15.15 -4.45 -14.63
N TYR A 189 14.72 -3.97 -15.80
CA TYR A 189 13.39 -4.26 -16.34
C TYR A 189 13.19 -5.78 -16.46
N LYS A 190 11.96 -6.23 -16.21
CA LYS A 190 11.51 -7.61 -16.41
C LYS A 190 10.20 -7.56 -17.20
N PRO A 191 10.06 -8.32 -18.30
CA PRO A 191 8.80 -8.40 -19.03
C PRO A 191 7.71 -9.00 -18.12
N ASN A 192 6.44 -8.70 -18.43
CA ASN A 192 5.26 -9.25 -17.76
C ASN A 192 5.25 -9.01 -16.23
N ARG A 193 5.65 -7.80 -15.81
CA ARG A 193 5.60 -7.33 -14.41
C ARG A 193 4.84 -6.01 -14.22
N MET A 194 4.47 -5.34 -15.31
CA MET A 194 3.71 -4.09 -15.33
C MET A 194 3.15 -3.86 -16.73
N ASN A 195 2.03 -3.13 -16.81
CA ASN A 195 1.49 -2.59 -18.05
C ASN A 195 2.15 -1.23 -18.35
N ALA A 196 2.79 -1.07 -19.50
CA ALA A 196 3.54 0.13 -19.89
C ALA A 196 3.66 0.23 -21.41
N TRP A 197 4.12 1.35 -21.97
CA TRP A 197 4.25 1.44 -23.43
C TRP A 197 5.42 0.61 -23.96
N GLN A 198 5.21 -0.11 -25.08
CA GLN A 198 6.25 -0.84 -25.81
C GLN A 198 6.21 -0.53 -27.31
N GLY A 199 7.31 -0.04 -27.87
CA GLY A 199 7.41 0.37 -29.28
C GLY A 199 7.46 1.89 -29.44
N SER A 200 7.26 2.40 -30.65
CA SER A 200 7.34 3.83 -30.94
C SER A 200 6.09 4.58 -30.50
N PHE A 201 6.17 5.25 -29.35
CA PHE A 201 5.15 6.17 -28.88
C PHE A 201 5.00 7.37 -29.85
N PRO A 202 3.78 7.91 -30.07
CA PRO A 202 2.45 7.40 -29.70
C PRO A 202 1.85 6.44 -30.75
N LEU A 203 2.58 6.15 -31.83
CA LEU A 203 2.03 5.57 -33.07
C LEU A 203 1.85 4.04 -33.01
N LYS A 204 2.74 3.33 -32.32
CA LYS A 204 2.80 1.87 -32.25
C LYS A 204 3.11 1.41 -30.82
N ASN A 205 2.06 1.01 -30.11
CA ASN A 205 2.21 0.02 -29.04
C ASN A 205 2.35 -1.35 -29.72
N THR A 206 3.15 -2.24 -29.13
CA THR A 206 3.32 -3.64 -29.54
C THR A 206 2.54 -4.59 -28.64
N GLU A 207 1.98 -4.11 -27.52
CA GLU A 207 1.10 -4.86 -26.62
C GLU A 207 1.76 -6.17 -26.14
N SER A 208 3.08 -6.14 -25.94
CA SER A 208 3.88 -7.31 -25.58
C SER A 208 3.68 -7.75 -24.12
N ASP A 209 3.06 -6.90 -23.30
CA ASP A 209 2.51 -7.21 -21.98
C ASP A 209 1.04 -7.66 -22.01
N GLY A 210 0.39 -7.64 -23.18
CA GLY A 210 -1.01 -8.00 -23.40
C GLY A 210 -2.03 -6.86 -23.37
N TYR A 211 -1.63 -5.58 -23.18
CA TYR A 211 -2.59 -4.50 -22.95
C TYR A 211 -2.31 -3.22 -23.77
N TYR A 212 -3.36 -2.71 -24.44
CA TYR A 212 -3.32 -1.41 -25.13
C TYR A 212 -3.74 -0.22 -24.26
N THR A 213 -4.73 -0.42 -23.38
CA THR A 213 -5.16 0.56 -22.37
C THR A 213 -4.84 0.04 -20.97
N THR A 214 -5.71 0.24 -19.98
CA THR A 214 -5.49 -0.33 -18.65
C THR A 214 -5.56 -1.86 -18.67
N SER A 215 -5.00 -2.49 -17.64
CA SER A 215 -5.09 -3.92 -17.32
C SER A 215 -5.91 -4.14 -16.03
N PRO A 216 -6.41 -5.36 -15.77
CA PRO A 216 -6.88 -5.74 -14.43
C PRO A 216 -5.82 -5.44 -13.36
N VAL A 217 -6.24 -5.08 -12.15
CA VAL A 217 -5.32 -4.67 -11.08
C VAL A 217 -4.40 -5.80 -10.56
N ASP A 218 -4.73 -7.05 -10.87
CA ASP A 218 -4.02 -8.28 -10.53
C ASP A 218 -3.38 -8.96 -11.76
N ALA A 219 -3.38 -8.32 -12.94
CA ALA A 219 -2.93 -8.89 -14.21
C ALA A 219 -1.47 -9.38 -14.23
N PHE A 220 -0.63 -8.85 -13.34
CA PHE A 220 0.77 -9.24 -13.18
C PHE A 220 1.02 -9.75 -11.77
N PRO A 221 2.02 -10.63 -11.54
CA PRO A 221 2.42 -11.03 -10.20
C PRO A 221 2.78 -9.83 -9.32
N PRO A 222 2.72 -9.96 -7.97
CA PRO A 222 3.11 -8.90 -7.05
C PRO A 222 4.44 -8.27 -7.45
N GLN A 223 4.50 -6.94 -7.46
CA GLN A 223 5.68 -6.24 -7.95
C GLN A 223 6.84 -6.34 -6.96
N ASN A 224 6.56 -6.49 -5.67
CA ASN A 224 7.56 -6.59 -4.61
C ASN A 224 7.18 -7.53 -3.45
N ASP A 225 8.12 -7.68 -2.51
CA ASP A 225 8.04 -8.58 -1.34
C ASP A 225 6.99 -8.15 -0.29
N PHE A 226 6.35 -6.98 -0.44
CA PHE A 226 5.18 -6.59 0.35
C PHE A 226 3.86 -7.10 -0.27
N GLY A 227 3.91 -7.87 -1.36
CA GLY A 227 2.72 -8.39 -2.02
C GLY A 227 1.89 -7.32 -2.73
N LEU A 228 2.47 -6.14 -3.00
CA LEU A 228 1.76 -5.03 -3.65
C LEU A 228 1.70 -5.24 -5.16
N TYR A 229 0.52 -4.99 -5.72
CA TYR A 229 0.26 -5.07 -7.16
C TYR A 229 0.21 -3.69 -7.78
N ASP A 230 0.61 -3.64 -9.04
CA ASP A 230 0.31 -2.53 -9.96
C ASP A 230 0.65 -1.15 -9.41
N MET A 231 1.78 -1.05 -8.69
CA MET A 231 2.30 0.22 -8.16
C MET A 231 2.99 0.99 -9.28
N ILE A 232 3.74 0.34 -10.15
CA ILE A 232 4.31 0.98 -11.36
C ILE A 232 3.65 0.44 -12.63
N GLY A 233 3.39 1.34 -13.57
CA GLY A 233 2.61 1.06 -14.77
C GLY A 233 1.09 1.17 -14.57
N ASN A 234 0.34 0.73 -15.58
CA ASN A 234 -1.12 0.75 -15.68
C ASN A 234 -1.75 2.16 -15.54
N VAL A 235 -1.83 2.71 -14.32
CA VAL A 235 -2.35 4.07 -14.07
C VAL A 235 -1.47 4.87 -13.10
N TRP A 236 -1.33 6.16 -13.38
CA TRP A 236 -0.80 7.12 -12.43
C TRP A 236 -1.72 7.21 -11.21
N GLU A 237 -1.16 7.18 -10.01
CA GLU A 237 -1.93 7.24 -8.78
C GLU A 237 -1.83 8.60 -8.07
N TRP A 238 -2.99 9.17 -7.69
CA TRP A 238 -3.05 10.34 -6.83
C TRP A 238 -2.46 10.07 -5.44
N THR A 239 -1.64 11.01 -4.95
CA THR A 239 -1.18 11.06 -3.55
C THR A 239 -1.60 12.39 -2.91
N ASP A 240 -1.75 12.43 -1.57
CA ASP A 240 -2.15 13.66 -0.85
C ASP A 240 -1.05 14.74 -0.81
N SER A 241 0.13 14.44 -1.36
CA SER A 241 1.26 15.36 -1.42
C SER A 241 1.08 16.45 -2.48
N VAL A 242 1.40 17.69 -2.12
CA VAL A 242 1.48 18.81 -3.07
C VAL A 242 2.75 18.68 -3.90
N TYR A 243 2.63 18.88 -5.21
CA TYR A 243 3.79 18.86 -6.10
C TYR A 243 4.49 20.21 -6.11
N GLU A 244 5.76 20.20 -5.70
CA GLU A 244 6.66 21.35 -5.77
C GLU A 244 7.78 21.05 -6.78
N ALA A 245 7.81 21.79 -7.90
CA ALA A 245 8.88 21.68 -8.88
C ALA A 245 10.16 22.37 -8.37
N ARG A 246 11.33 21.85 -8.77
CA ARG A 246 12.62 22.50 -8.51
C ARG A 246 12.64 23.85 -9.23
N GLY A 247 12.73 24.95 -8.48
CA GLY A 247 12.69 26.33 -9.00
C GLY A 247 11.32 27.03 -8.97
N ASP A 248 10.23 26.38 -8.55
CA ASP A 248 8.88 27.00 -8.58
C ASP A 248 8.65 28.04 -7.46
N ARG A 249 9.57 28.17 -6.49
CA ARG A 249 9.47 29.14 -5.38
C ARG A 249 9.30 30.59 -5.85
N HIS A 250 9.78 30.93 -7.06
CA HIS A 250 9.62 32.26 -7.66
C HIS A 250 8.41 32.39 -8.61
N ARG A 251 7.79 31.28 -9.04
CA ARG A 251 6.72 31.29 -10.06
C ARG A 251 5.29 31.28 -9.48
N SER A 252 5.14 31.11 -8.16
CA SER A 252 3.81 31.05 -7.49
C SER A 252 2.94 32.30 -7.69
N ARG A 253 3.52 33.47 -7.99
CA ARG A 253 2.77 34.71 -8.28
C ARG A 253 1.97 34.67 -9.60
N MET A 254 2.36 33.82 -10.56
CA MET A 254 1.68 33.67 -11.87
C MET A 254 0.68 32.50 -11.90
N ALA A 255 0.58 31.71 -10.82
CA ALA A 255 -0.31 30.55 -10.73
C ALA A 255 -1.72 30.88 -10.17
N GLN A 256 -2.04 32.16 -9.99
CA GLN A 256 -3.35 32.61 -9.53
C GLN A 256 -4.43 32.19 -10.54
N GLY A 257 -5.31 31.27 -10.12
CA GLY A 257 -6.48 30.81 -10.89
C GLY A 257 -6.51 29.33 -11.28
N LYS A 258 -5.37 28.60 -11.29
CA LYS A 258 -5.34 27.18 -11.72
C LYS A 258 -5.34 26.13 -10.59
N GLY A 259 -5.30 26.58 -9.33
CA GLY A 259 -5.23 25.69 -8.17
C GLY A 259 -3.84 25.09 -7.93
N ARG A 260 -3.69 24.28 -6.87
CA ARG A 260 -2.44 23.58 -6.54
C ARG A 260 -2.29 22.34 -7.41
N LYS A 261 -1.03 21.97 -7.69
CA LYS A 261 -0.69 20.66 -8.26
C LYS A 261 -0.48 19.64 -7.14
N HIS A 262 -0.89 18.41 -7.39
CA HIS A 262 -0.69 17.25 -6.52
C HIS A 262 0.24 16.26 -7.19
N VAL A 263 0.93 15.45 -6.39
CA VAL A 263 1.88 14.45 -6.88
C VAL A 263 1.12 13.22 -7.34
N LEU A 264 1.30 12.88 -8.61
CA LEU A 264 1.02 11.55 -9.17
C LEU A 264 2.28 10.68 -9.07
N LYS A 265 2.10 9.38 -8.82
CA LYS A 265 3.16 8.36 -8.77
C LYS A 265 2.84 7.16 -9.67
N GLY A 266 3.86 6.39 -10.05
CA GLY A 266 3.70 5.08 -10.71
C GLY A 266 4.02 5.00 -12.20
N GLY A 267 3.70 6.02 -13.00
CA GLY A 267 3.61 5.84 -14.45
C GLY A 267 2.28 5.20 -14.84
N SER A 268 2.05 4.99 -16.13
CA SER A 268 0.82 4.40 -16.68
C SER A 268 1.09 3.58 -17.95
N PHE A 269 0.05 2.98 -18.54
CA PHE A 269 0.17 2.21 -19.79
C PHE A 269 0.72 3.00 -20.99
N ILE A 270 0.78 4.35 -20.92
CA ILE A 270 1.40 5.19 -21.97
C ILE A 270 2.86 5.55 -21.70
N ASP A 271 3.38 5.27 -20.50
CA ASP A 271 4.72 5.67 -20.06
C ASP A 271 5.77 4.61 -20.41
N ILE A 272 7.03 5.02 -20.57
CA ILE A 272 8.06 4.18 -21.19
C ILE A 272 8.72 3.26 -20.16
N ARG A 273 8.72 1.95 -20.47
CA ARG A 273 9.14 0.86 -19.57
C ARG A 273 10.60 0.87 -19.09
N ASP A 274 11.51 1.50 -19.82
CA ASP A 274 12.96 1.36 -19.62
C ASP A 274 13.66 2.68 -19.27
N GLY A 275 13.09 3.84 -19.62
CA GLY A 275 13.74 5.15 -19.43
C GLY A 275 15.06 5.33 -20.20
N LEU A 276 15.35 4.43 -21.15
CA LEU A 276 16.63 4.31 -21.85
C LEU A 276 16.47 4.35 -23.37
N HIS A 277 15.26 4.14 -23.90
CA HIS A 277 14.94 4.27 -25.32
C HIS A 277 13.87 5.36 -25.53
N GLY A 278 14.31 6.60 -25.74
CA GLY A 278 13.41 7.73 -26.01
C GLY A 278 14.03 9.14 -26.05
N LEU A 279 15.31 9.32 -25.69
CA LEU A 279 15.93 10.66 -25.63
C LEU A 279 16.25 11.31 -26.99
N GLU A 280 15.99 10.64 -28.12
CA GLU A 280 16.15 11.24 -29.45
C GLU A 280 14.97 12.14 -29.87
N ASP A 281 13.79 11.99 -29.26
CA ASP A 281 12.67 12.93 -29.44
C ASP A 281 12.11 13.34 -28.07
N SER A 282 12.75 14.37 -27.50
CA SER A 282 12.55 14.89 -26.13
C SER A 282 11.21 15.63 -25.92
N SER A 283 10.11 15.08 -26.42
CA SER A 283 8.77 15.49 -26.00
C SER A 283 8.53 15.05 -24.54
N VAL A 284 8.29 16.02 -23.66
CA VAL A 284 8.41 15.94 -22.18
C VAL A 284 7.25 15.14 -21.51
N LEU A 285 6.68 14.18 -22.22
CA LEU A 285 5.25 13.83 -22.08
C LEU A 285 4.96 12.33 -21.95
N THR A 286 5.97 11.48 -22.04
CA THR A 286 5.98 10.14 -21.44
C THR A 286 7.17 10.08 -20.49
N LEU A 287 6.97 9.51 -19.30
CA LEU A 287 8.00 9.42 -18.27
C LEU A 287 8.57 7.99 -18.20
N PRO A 288 9.79 7.81 -17.66
CA PRO A 288 10.26 6.47 -17.32
C PRO A 288 9.35 5.86 -16.24
N VAL A 289 8.98 4.58 -16.37
CA VAL A 289 8.20 3.85 -15.37
C VAL A 289 9.12 3.21 -14.33
N ARG A 290 9.21 3.78 -13.12
CA ARG A 290 10.08 3.31 -12.02
C ARG A 290 9.59 3.79 -10.64
N CYS A 291 10.11 3.22 -9.55
CA CYS A 291 9.71 3.53 -8.16
C CYS A 291 9.70 5.05 -7.84
N ALA A 292 10.72 5.76 -8.32
CA ALA A 292 10.88 7.19 -8.08
C ALA A 292 10.00 8.07 -9.00
N SER A 293 9.42 7.53 -10.08
CA SER A 293 8.69 8.31 -11.08
C SER A 293 7.57 9.13 -10.46
N ARG A 294 7.51 10.41 -10.83
CA ARG A 294 6.45 11.33 -10.37
C ARG A 294 6.08 12.40 -11.37
N LEU A 295 4.84 12.88 -11.27
CA LEU A 295 4.31 13.95 -12.11
C LEU A 295 3.47 14.94 -11.29
N GLY A 296 3.56 16.22 -11.63
CA GLY A 296 2.78 17.28 -10.98
C GLY A 296 1.55 17.68 -11.77
N MET A 297 0.36 17.27 -11.30
CA MET A 297 -0.90 17.45 -12.00
C MET A 297 -1.91 18.29 -11.21
N TYR A 298 -2.71 19.12 -11.89
CA TYR A 298 -3.78 19.89 -11.24
C TYR A 298 -4.92 18.95 -10.83
N GLY A 299 -5.47 19.12 -9.63
CA GLY A 299 -6.44 18.18 -9.06
C GLY A 299 -7.76 18.04 -9.82
N ASN A 300 -8.08 18.96 -10.75
CA ASN A 300 -9.26 18.94 -11.62
C ASN A 300 -9.02 18.29 -13.01
N VAL A 301 -7.80 17.80 -13.27
CA VAL A 301 -7.50 17.01 -14.48
C VAL A 301 -7.99 15.59 -14.26
N THR A 302 -8.66 15.06 -15.29
CA THR A 302 -9.12 13.67 -15.35
C THR A 302 -8.72 13.10 -16.71
N THR A 303 -8.17 11.89 -16.72
CA THR A 303 -7.71 11.18 -17.92
C THR A 303 -7.97 9.69 -17.80
N ASN A 304 -7.88 8.93 -18.90
CA ASN A 304 -7.94 7.46 -18.86
C ASN A 304 -6.66 6.79 -18.32
N THR A 305 -5.67 7.56 -17.84
CA THR A 305 -4.39 7.06 -17.28
C THR A 305 -4.19 7.41 -15.82
N ILE A 306 -5.15 8.06 -15.15
CA ILE A 306 -5.04 8.48 -13.74
C ILE A 306 -6.12 7.78 -12.91
N GLY A 307 -5.67 7.01 -11.92
CA GLY A 307 -6.46 6.38 -10.87
C GLY A 307 -5.89 6.73 -9.48
N PHE A 308 -6.08 5.84 -8.51
CA PHE A 308 -5.55 5.99 -7.14
C PHE A 308 -5.69 4.69 -6.33
N ARG A 309 -4.98 4.62 -5.19
CA ARG A 309 -5.22 3.66 -4.10
C ARG A 309 -5.31 4.40 -2.76
N CYS A 310 -5.87 3.78 -1.72
CA CYS A 310 -5.97 4.41 -0.40
C CYS A 310 -4.91 3.89 0.59
N ALA A 311 -4.75 4.65 1.68
CA ALA A 311 -3.90 4.35 2.81
C ALA A 311 -4.55 4.77 4.14
N SER A 312 -4.13 4.16 5.24
CA SER A 312 -4.60 4.41 6.60
C SER A 312 -3.40 4.63 7.54
N PRO A 313 -3.45 5.55 8.52
CA PRO A 313 -2.50 5.49 9.63
C PRO A 313 -2.76 4.20 10.42
N ILE A 314 -1.69 3.49 10.82
CA ILE A 314 -1.84 2.44 11.84
C ILE A 314 -1.84 3.15 13.19
N GLN A 315 -2.90 2.98 13.98
CA GLN A 315 -2.79 3.19 15.41
C GLN A 315 -1.84 2.13 15.95
N VAL A 316 -0.57 2.51 16.13
CA VAL A 316 0.30 1.81 17.05
C VAL A 316 -0.33 2.05 18.41
N ILE A 317 -1.14 1.09 18.87
CA ILE A 317 -1.36 0.94 20.30
C ILE A 317 0.05 0.77 20.84
N ALA A 318 0.54 1.80 21.52
CA ALA A 318 1.68 1.61 22.39
C ALA A 318 1.20 0.56 23.39
N THR A 319 1.62 -0.70 23.18
CA THR A 319 1.86 -1.58 24.31
C THR A 319 2.76 -0.77 25.19
N SER A 320 2.18 -0.21 26.24
CA SER A 320 2.94 0.40 27.30
C SER A 320 3.92 -0.67 27.74
N THR A 321 5.17 -0.53 27.31
CA THR A 321 6.28 -0.96 28.12
C THR A 321 6.20 -0.08 29.35
N LEU A 322 5.27 -0.44 30.26
CA LEU A 322 5.58 -0.48 31.66
C LEU A 322 7.02 -1.02 31.69
N ALA A 323 7.95 -0.17 32.09
CA ALA A 323 9.28 -0.65 32.45
C ALA A 323 9.04 -1.90 33.31
N PRO A 324 9.72 -3.03 33.03
CA PRO A 324 9.46 -4.28 33.73
C PRO A 324 9.39 -3.93 35.21
N PRO A 325 8.27 -4.23 35.90
CA PRO A 325 7.96 -3.64 37.19
C PRO A 325 9.21 -3.81 38.02
N THR A 326 9.82 -2.71 38.44
CA THR A 326 11.06 -2.75 39.23
C THR A 326 10.77 -3.72 40.35
N GLY A 327 11.41 -4.90 40.31
CA GLY A 327 11.01 -6.04 41.13
C GLY A 327 10.88 -5.56 42.57
N PRO A 328 9.90 -6.08 43.34
CA PRO A 328 9.60 -5.57 44.68
C PRO A 328 10.92 -5.30 45.38
N ARG A 329 11.15 -4.04 45.80
CA ARG A 329 12.40 -3.69 46.47
C ARG A 329 12.52 -4.66 47.63
N PHE A 330 13.43 -5.61 47.49
CA PHE A 330 13.75 -6.55 48.56
C PHE A 330 14.46 -5.70 49.61
N HIS A 331 13.66 -5.11 50.50
CA HIS A 331 14.11 -4.86 51.85
C HIS A 331 14.71 -6.18 52.32
N LYS A 332 15.96 -6.14 52.79
CA LYS A 332 16.56 -7.33 53.39
C LYS A 332 15.58 -7.82 54.45
N LEU A 333 15.37 -9.14 54.57
CA LEU A 333 14.48 -9.70 55.59
C LEU A 333 14.80 -9.11 56.97
N SER A 334 16.10 -8.91 57.27
CA SER A 334 16.64 -8.20 58.44
C SER A 334 16.10 -6.79 58.73
N GLU A 335 15.53 -6.10 57.75
CA GLU A 335 14.98 -4.75 57.88
C GLU A 335 13.48 -4.74 58.20
N THR A 336 12.77 -5.82 57.90
CA THR A 336 11.33 -5.95 58.14
C THR A 336 10.98 -5.95 59.62
N PHE A 337 9.79 -5.45 59.97
CA PHE A 337 9.32 -5.42 61.35
C PHE A 337 9.15 -6.83 61.91
N GLU A 338 8.53 -7.74 61.15
CA GLU A 338 8.28 -9.13 61.55
C GLU A 338 9.56 -9.91 61.84
N TYR A 339 10.60 -9.78 61.00
CA TYR A 339 11.90 -10.40 61.26
C TYR A 339 12.55 -9.83 62.53
N LYS A 340 12.51 -8.51 62.74
CA LYS A 340 13.06 -7.88 63.95
C LYS A 340 12.31 -8.32 65.21
N GLU A 341 10.99 -8.48 65.11
CA GLU A 341 10.13 -8.98 66.19
C GLU A 341 10.45 -10.45 66.51
N GLN A 342 10.64 -11.30 65.48
CA GLN A 342 11.07 -12.69 65.63
C GLN A 342 12.47 -12.78 66.27
N LYS A 343 13.44 -12.01 65.78
CA LYS A 343 14.82 -11.98 66.31
C LYS A 343 14.84 -11.53 67.78
N ARG A 344 13.99 -10.57 68.18
CA ARG A 344 13.81 -10.15 69.58
C ARG A 344 13.21 -11.28 70.43
N ARG A 345 12.19 -11.99 69.94
CA ARG A 345 11.60 -13.16 70.64
C ARG A 345 12.59 -14.32 70.79
N GLU A 346 13.44 -14.57 69.81
CA GLU A 346 14.51 -15.58 69.89
C GLU A 346 15.59 -15.21 70.92
N GLU A 347 15.92 -13.91 71.05
CA GLU A 347 16.83 -13.41 72.10
C GLU A 347 16.19 -13.44 73.50
N GLU A 348 14.88 -13.14 73.61
CA GLU A 348 14.09 -13.31 74.85
C GLU A 348 13.92 -14.78 75.27
N LEU A 349 13.84 -15.73 74.31
CA LEU A 349 13.84 -17.16 74.61
C LEU A 349 15.22 -17.68 75.05
N ARG A 350 16.31 -17.20 74.44
CA ARG A 350 17.67 -17.52 74.90
C ARG A 350 17.87 -17.11 76.36
N PHE A 351 17.48 -15.89 76.72
CA PHE A 351 17.53 -15.40 78.10
C PHE A 351 16.66 -16.16 79.11
N LYS A 352 15.71 -17.00 78.65
CA LYS A 352 14.90 -17.89 79.50
C LYS A 352 15.45 -19.30 79.61
N ASN A 353 16.25 -19.75 78.64
CA ASN A 353 16.77 -21.11 78.59
C ASN A 353 18.17 -21.24 79.24
N ASP A 354 18.90 -20.15 79.44
CA ASP A 354 20.19 -20.13 80.17
C ASP A 354 20.00 -20.24 81.71
N GLY A 355 18.89 -20.82 82.18
CA GLY A 355 18.43 -20.76 83.57
C GLY A 355 17.89 -22.05 84.19
N GLU A 356 17.88 -23.18 83.47
CA GLU A 356 17.60 -24.50 84.07
C GLU A 356 18.67 -25.52 83.73
N ASP A 357 18.91 -26.41 84.69
CA ASP A 357 20.12 -27.21 84.87
C ASP A 357 19.77 -28.71 84.78
N LEU A 358 20.74 -29.55 84.42
CA LEU A 358 20.73 -31.04 84.43
C LEU A 358 19.59 -31.81 83.69
N PHE A 359 19.96 -32.68 82.74
CA PHE A 359 20.23 -34.11 83.01
C PHE A 359 20.65 -34.88 81.74
N ASP A 360 21.39 -35.98 81.94
CA ASP A 360 21.98 -36.86 80.91
C ASP A 360 20.97 -37.72 80.13
N ILE A 361 21.49 -38.33 79.04
CA ILE A 361 21.27 -39.70 78.48
C ILE A 361 21.27 -39.58 76.94
N GLU A 362 22.39 -39.82 76.23
CA GLU A 362 23.05 -41.10 75.90
C GLU A 362 22.51 -41.70 74.57
N ASP A 363 23.44 -42.20 73.74
CA ASP A 363 23.26 -42.79 72.39
C ASP A 363 22.64 -41.91 71.26
N GLY A 364 23.09 -41.97 70.00
CA GLY A 364 24.21 -42.73 69.44
C GLY A 364 24.11 -42.87 67.90
N VAL A 365 25.23 -42.63 67.21
CA VAL A 365 25.54 -43.01 65.80
C VAL A 365 24.81 -42.27 64.67
N ASP A 366 25.47 -41.20 64.22
CA ASP A 366 26.10 -41.03 62.89
C ASP A 366 25.39 -41.25 61.53
N ILE A 367 25.93 -40.50 60.56
CA ILE A 367 25.46 -40.33 59.19
C ILE A 367 26.51 -40.92 58.23
N GLU A 368 26.13 -41.79 57.28
CA GLU A 368 26.45 -41.69 55.84
C GLU A 368 26.04 -42.96 55.03
N ASP A 369 25.64 -42.71 53.78
CA ASP A 369 25.59 -43.59 52.60
C ASP A 369 24.98 -45.01 52.65
N LEU A 370 23.82 -45.18 51.98
CA LEU A 370 23.52 -46.41 51.24
C LEU A 370 22.61 -46.22 49.98
N VAL A 371 23.29 -46.24 48.84
CA VAL A 371 22.97 -46.48 47.42
C VAL A 371 21.72 -47.35 47.07
N SER A 372 21.22 -47.19 45.82
CA SER A 372 20.28 -48.04 45.01
C SER A 372 18.78 -47.70 45.10
N PHE A 373 17.90 -47.87 44.09
CA PHE A 373 17.79 -48.77 42.91
C PHE A 373 17.58 -47.97 41.59
N SER A 374 18.05 -48.33 40.38
CA SER A 374 18.14 -49.60 39.62
C SER A 374 16.93 -49.94 38.71
N LYS A 375 17.15 -49.75 37.39
CA LYS A 375 16.73 -50.58 36.21
C LYS A 375 15.22 -50.72 35.89
N HIS A 376 14.75 -50.30 34.70
CA HIS A 376 14.83 -50.94 33.37
C HIS A 376 13.82 -52.07 33.11
N ASN A 377 12.95 -51.86 32.10
CA ASN A 377 12.42 -52.82 31.11
C ASN A 377 11.98 -51.93 29.90
N LEU A 378 12.34 -52.15 28.62
CA LEU A 378 12.19 -53.33 27.74
C LEU A 378 10.69 -53.68 27.55
N THR A 379 10.13 -53.86 26.34
CA THR A 379 10.73 -54.20 25.03
C THR A 379 9.80 -53.89 23.83
N LEU A 380 10.41 -53.59 22.67
CA LEU A 380 10.06 -54.00 21.29
C LEU A 380 8.61 -54.00 20.73
N GLY A 381 8.48 -53.37 19.55
CA GLY A 381 7.53 -53.73 18.50
C GLY A 381 8.04 -53.20 17.15
N ASN A 382 8.57 -54.08 16.27
CA ASN A 382 9.40 -53.67 15.14
C ASN A 382 9.13 -54.50 13.86
N SER A 383 8.65 -53.85 12.78
CA SER A 383 8.76 -54.31 11.38
C SER A 383 8.45 -53.10 10.46
N LYS A 384 9.27 -52.58 9.52
CA LYS A 384 10.06 -53.20 8.42
C LYS A 384 9.15 -54.06 7.51
N ARG A 385 9.12 -54.03 6.17
CA ARG A 385 9.93 -53.53 5.01
C ARG A 385 8.95 -53.31 3.82
N ASP A 386 9.24 -52.70 2.65
CA ASP A 386 10.37 -51.95 2.08
C ASP A 386 9.84 -51.03 0.93
N GLU A 387 10.73 -50.45 0.12
CA GLU A 387 10.46 -49.67 -1.10
C GLU A 387 9.99 -50.52 -2.30
N LEU A 388 9.19 -49.90 -3.20
CA LEU A 388 9.28 -50.02 -4.66
C LEU A 388 8.57 -48.83 -5.35
#